data_AF-A0A7C2R3Q8-F1
#
_entry.id   AF-A0A7C2R3Q8-F1
#
_cell.length_a   1.000
_cell.length_b   1.000
_cell.length_c   1.000
_cell.angle_alpha   90.00
_cell.angle_beta   90.00
_cell.angle_gamma   90.00
#
_symmetry.space_group_name_H-M   'P 1'
#
loop_
_entity.id
_entity.type
_entity.pdbx_description
1 polymer ?
#
loop_
_entity_poly.entity_id
_entity_poly.type
_entity_poly.pdbx_seq_one_letter_code
_entity_poly.pdbx_strand_id
1 'polypeptide(L)'
;MQLNKFLNIKKIRPELVFLVVLVVCGLLYDYHHIAFYRPIGIHQWRNCVSAAFPVNYYYGGNFFTPQTNALLADNSTSDITVVEFPIFYYIVSMLYRLFGTHEFLFRIFQVVIGFTGLIFLFRAGQHFTRDWFYAAIIPLIIFSSPVYVFYLNNFIPDAAALSLTFIGFYYFIKYQTVRRMSPWLLSMLFFLLAGLIKTPSLLPYFGLAGVALLELLNGRGRADSESYFPFRLAHIATFMLVIFLIIAWYLYARLYSDAHGGSVSAIEIRPIWGLSGETIRATLESMKHWFRNGTYHTSYFLYFSLAVFVFTLIFRKKANRFLYRFNILIFLGAVSFTLLFFRDMRNHDYYQTNNLFIFVTVYLTGFTIFRKMAPGIYQSIWTKAAISVALIFLVINCMNRIHYRYSDRDMHYVSSSKTIEMFDIEGTLDVLGIDRSAKVHCTPDRSINISLYLCNRKGLTDYSGYSKLSLEDRIAAMKEIGIEYVILGSREPYSDVENLDEIFGKKIGQTGGTEIFKLTDQ
;
A
#
# COMPACT_ATOMS: atom_id res chain seq x y z
N MET A 1 -14.16 -38.12 42.69
CA MET A 1 -15.13 -37.73 41.63
C MET A 1 -15.57 -36.31 41.96
N GLN A 2 -15.50 -35.35 41.02
CA GLN A 2 -15.84 -33.91 41.15
C GLN A 2 -14.74 -32.86 41.42
N LEU A 3 -13.51 -33.02 40.89
CA LEU A 3 -12.60 -31.85 40.71
C LEU A 3 -12.22 -31.55 39.24
N ASN A 4 -12.63 -32.40 38.29
CA ASN A 4 -12.36 -32.22 36.85
C ASN A 4 -13.49 -31.53 36.08
N LYS A 5 -14.51 -30.99 36.75
CA LYS A 5 -15.68 -30.38 36.09
C LYS A 5 -15.61 -28.85 35.93
N PHE A 6 -14.59 -28.19 36.51
CA PHE A 6 -14.48 -26.73 36.50
C PHE A 6 -13.37 -26.14 35.61
N LEU A 7 -12.59 -26.97 34.91
CA LEU A 7 -11.64 -26.52 33.88
C LEU A 7 -12.11 -26.96 32.49
N ASN A 8 -13.37 -26.68 32.17
CA ASN A 8 -13.86 -26.73 30.80
C ASN A 8 -13.47 -25.42 30.08
N ILE A 9 -12.18 -25.07 30.09
CA ILE A 9 -11.64 -23.99 29.25
C ILE A 9 -11.83 -24.49 27.82
N LYS A 10 -12.85 -23.98 27.12
CA LYS A 10 -13.04 -24.20 25.68
C LYS A 10 -11.66 -24.04 25.02
N LYS A 11 -11.18 -25.07 24.32
CA LYS A 11 -9.89 -25.02 23.61
C LYS A 11 -9.83 -23.71 22.82
N ILE A 12 -8.92 -22.81 23.21
CA ILE A 12 -8.78 -21.51 22.58
C ILE A 12 -8.46 -21.74 21.10
N ARG A 13 -9.22 -21.10 20.21
CA ARG A 13 -9.00 -21.23 18.76
C ARG A 13 -7.63 -20.63 18.42
N PRO A 14 -6.75 -21.36 17.69
CA PRO A 14 -5.42 -20.85 17.33
C PRO A 14 -5.46 -19.50 16.60
N GLU A 15 -6.52 -19.23 15.84
CA GLU A 15 -6.76 -17.95 15.16
C GLU A 15 -6.91 -16.78 16.15
N LEU A 16 -7.53 -17.02 17.31
CA LEU A 16 -7.69 -15.98 18.35
C LEU A 16 -6.35 -15.67 19.02
N VAL A 17 -5.57 -16.71 19.33
CA VAL A 17 -4.19 -16.53 19.85
C VAL A 17 -3.35 -15.76 18.85
N PHE A 18 -3.45 -16.14 17.57
CA PHE A 18 -2.74 -15.47 16.49
C PHE A 18 -3.14 -13.99 16.35
N LEU A 19 -4.43 -13.67 16.44
CA LEU A 19 -4.92 -12.29 16.45
C LEU A 19 -4.35 -11.49 17.64
N VAL A 20 -4.30 -12.08 18.84
CA VAL A 20 -3.67 -11.43 20.00
C VAL A 20 -2.20 -11.14 19.73
N VAL A 21 -1.46 -12.07 19.12
CA VAL A 21 -0.05 -11.83 18.72
C VAL A 21 0.07 -10.67 17.73
N LEU A 22 -0.82 -10.58 16.73
CA LEU A 22 -0.83 -9.45 15.78
C LEU A 22 -1.10 -8.12 16.48
N VAL A 23 -2.08 -8.08 17.39
CA VAL A 23 -2.40 -6.88 18.17
C VAL A 23 -1.20 -6.47 19.03
N VAL A 24 -0.58 -7.40 19.75
CA VAL A 24 0.62 -7.12 20.56
C VAL A 24 1.76 -6.59 19.69
N CYS A 25 2.03 -7.20 18.54
CA CYS A 25 3.05 -6.71 17.62
C CYS A 25 2.69 -5.31 17.08
N GLY A 26 1.43 -5.04 16.73
CA GLY A 26 0.98 -3.72 16.29
C GLY A 26 1.13 -2.65 17.38
N LEU A 27 0.86 -2.99 18.64
CA LEU A 27 1.11 -2.10 19.78
C LEU A 27 2.60 -1.82 19.96
N LEU A 28 3.46 -2.85 19.84
CA LEU A 28 4.92 -2.68 19.85
C LEU A 28 5.42 -1.79 18.71
N TYR A 29 4.76 -1.82 17.55
CA TYR A 29 5.05 -0.95 16.40
C TYR A 29 4.41 0.44 16.50
N ASP A 30 3.85 0.80 17.66
CA ASP A 30 3.23 2.10 17.93
C ASP A 30 2.00 2.43 17.07
N TYR A 31 1.24 1.41 16.64
CA TYR A 31 0.08 1.64 15.76
C TYR A 31 -0.99 2.56 16.38
N HIS A 32 -1.13 2.51 17.70
CA HIS A 32 -2.13 3.25 18.46
C HIS A 32 -1.87 4.76 18.51
N HIS A 33 -0.61 5.22 18.42
CA HIS A 33 -0.31 6.65 18.23
C HIS A 33 -0.25 7.00 16.74
N ILE A 34 0.39 6.18 15.91
CA ILE A 34 0.57 6.45 14.48
C ILE A 34 -0.76 6.61 13.74
N ALA A 35 -1.80 5.89 14.19
CA ALA A 35 -3.14 6.00 13.61
C ALA A 35 -3.69 7.44 13.62
N PHE A 36 -3.27 8.27 14.56
CA PHE A 36 -3.77 9.64 14.74
C PHE A 36 -2.89 10.72 14.11
N TYR A 37 -1.80 10.35 13.43
CA TYR A 37 -1.02 11.33 12.68
C TYR A 37 -1.68 11.68 11.34
N ARG A 38 -1.59 12.98 11.00
CA ARG A 38 -1.74 13.47 9.62
C ARG A 38 -0.78 12.75 8.67
N PRO A 39 -0.99 12.80 7.35
CA PRO A 39 0.01 12.36 6.39
C PRO A 39 1.39 12.93 6.73
N ILE A 40 2.31 12.03 7.09
CA ILE A 40 3.66 12.33 7.57
C ILE A 40 4.60 11.20 7.16
N GLY A 41 5.88 11.49 7.14
CA GLY A 41 6.98 10.60 6.76
C GLY A 41 7.22 10.55 5.27
N ILE A 42 7.97 9.54 4.86
CA ILE A 42 8.30 9.29 3.46
C ILE A 42 7.01 9.15 2.61
N HIS A 43 7.05 9.69 1.40
CA HIS A 43 5.92 9.76 0.46
C HIS A 43 4.71 10.54 0.98
N GLN A 44 4.90 11.55 1.83
CA GLN A 44 3.82 12.44 2.28
C GLN A 44 2.96 12.94 1.10
N TRP A 45 3.58 13.27 -0.03
CA TRP A 45 2.85 13.62 -1.26
C TRP A 45 1.82 12.56 -1.65
N ARG A 46 2.22 11.30 -1.85
CA ARG A 46 1.29 10.23 -2.24
C ARG A 46 0.26 9.97 -1.13
N ASN A 47 0.65 10.11 0.13
CA ASN A 47 -0.24 9.99 1.29
C ASN A 47 -1.36 11.04 1.25
N CYS A 48 -1.03 12.32 1.02
CA CYS A 48 -2.01 13.40 0.90
C CYS A 48 -2.92 13.23 -0.32
N VAL A 49 -2.40 12.72 -1.44
CA VAL A 49 -3.23 12.38 -2.61
C VAL A 49 -4.24 11.28 -2.25
N SER A 50 -3.81 10.20 -1.60
CA SER A 50 -4.72 9.12 -1.16
C SER A 50 -5.76 9.62 -0.15
N ALA A 51 -5.32 10.41 0.83
CA ALA A 51 -6.18 10.88 1.91
C ALA A 51 -7.21 11.91 1.43
N ALA A 52 -6.94 12.61 0.32
CA ALA A 52 -7.88 13.54 -0.29
C ALA A 52 -9.09 12.87 -0.94
N PHE A 53 -8.96 11.66 -1.51
CA PHE A 53 -10.09 11.01 -2.19
C PHE A 53 -11.30 10.79 -1.26
N PRO A 54 -11.16 10.17 -0.07
CA PRO A 54 -12.30 9.99 0.83
C PRO A 54 -12.91 11.30 1.30
N VAL A 55 -12.10 12.34 1.50
CA VAL A 55 -12.60 13.68 1.89
C VAL A 55 -13.46 14.26 0.77
N ASN A 56 -13.00 14.20 -0.48
CA ASN A 56 -13.80 14.71 -1.61
C ASN A 56 -15.08 13.89 -1.84
N TYR A 57 -15.06 12.57 -1.63
CA TYR A 57 -16.28 11.75 -1.64
C TYR A 57 -17.25 12.07 -0.50
N TYR A 58 -16.73 12.43 0.68
CA TYR A 58 -17.54 12.87 1.79
C TYR A 58 -18.30 14.16 1.43
N TYR A 59 -17.64 15.11 0.79
CA TYR A 59 -18.20 16.39 0.35
C TYR A 59 -18.92 16.36 -1.02
N GLY A 60 -19.39 15.20 -1.46
CA GLY A 60 -20.28 15.09 -2.63
C GLY A 60 -19.61 14.66 -3.95
N GLY A 61 -18.33 14.31 -3.94
CA GLY A 61 -17.66 13.70 -5.09
C GLY A 61 -18.32 12.39 -5.53
N ASN A 62 -18.22 12.07 -6.82
CA ASN A 62 -18.86 10.89 -7.42
C ASN A 62 -17.85 9.75 -7.65
N PHE A 63 -18.25 8.52 -7.33
CA PHE A 63 -17.45 7.29 -7.45
C PHE A 63 -16.70 7.19 -8.78
N PHE A 64 -17.35 7.44 -9.91
CA PHE A 64 -16.71 7.29 -11.23
C PHE A 64 -15.88 8.51 -11.66
N THR A 65 -16.03 9.65 -10.98
CA THR A 65 -15.26 10.87 -11.24
C THR A 65 -14.45 11.22 -9.98
N PRO A 66 -13.43 10.43 -9.63
CA PRO A 66 -12.58 10.69 -8.47
C PRO A 66 -11.96 12.09 -8.55
N GLN A 67 -11.86 12.73 -7.39
CA GLN A 67 -11.41 14.11 -7.22
C GLN A 67 -10.36 14.19 -6.12
N THR A 68 -9.39 15.08 -6.30
CA THR A 68 -8.43 15.47 -5.24
C THR A 68 -8.65 16.94 -4.85
N ASN A 69 -7.75 17.52 -4.06
CA ASN A 69 -7.81 18.94 -3.78
C ASN A 69 -7.09 19.78 -4.86
N ALA A 70 -6.22 19.16 -5.66
CA ALA A 70 -5.42 19.84 -6.66
C ALA A 70 -6.20 20.09 -7.96
N LEU A 71 -6.21 21.34 -8.42
CA LEU A 71 -6.79 21.76 -9.70
C LEU A 71 -5.76 21.58 -10.82
N LEU A 72 -5.56 20.35 -11.31
CA LEU A 72 -4.56 20.06 -12.34
C LEU A 72 -5.15 19.60 -13.66
N ALA A 73 -6.45 19.31 -13.70
CA ALA A 73 -7.16 18.93 -14.90
C ALA A 73 -7.82 20.15 -15.56
N ASP A 74 -8.20 19.99 -16.83
CA ASP A 74 -8.90 21.00 -17.63
C ASP A 74 -8.21 22.37 -17.60
N ASN A 75 -6.91 22.40 -17.93
CA ASN A 75 -6.08 23.60 -17.86
C ASN A 75 -6.04 24.24 -16.45
N SER A 76 -5.90 23.40 -15.42
CA SER A 76 -5.85 23.81 -14.01
C SER A 76 -7.14 24.40 -13.44
N THR A 77 -8.29 24.05 -14.03
CA THR A 77 -9.61 24.54 -13.58
C THR A 77 -10.44 23.49 -12.85
N SER A 78 -10.09 22.20 -12.98
CA SER A 78 -10.82 21.09 -12.36
C SER A 78 -9.93 20.20 -11.50
N ASP A 79 -10.57 19.57 -10.52
CA ASP A 79 -9.97 18.70 -9.50
C ASP A 79 -10.00 17.21 -9.84
N ILE A 80 -10.39 16.92 -11.08
CA ILE A 80 -10.62 15.59 -11.60
C ILE A 80 -9.30 14.83 -11.70
N THR A 81 -9.24 13.63 -11.13
CA THR A 81 -8.09 12.76 -11.34
C THR A 81 -8.35 11.30 -10.98
N VAL A 82 -7.79 10.38 -11.77
CA VAL A 82 -7.91 8.94 -11.52
C VAL A 82 -6.55 8.35 -11.15
N VAL A 83 -6.50 7.60 -10.06
CA VAL A 83 -5.29 6.90 -9.60
C VAL A 83 -5.49 5.40 -9.61
N GLU A 84 -6.35 4.88 -8.72
CA GLU A 84 -6.71 3.46 -8.64
C GLU A 84 -8.22 3.31 -8.41
N PHE A 85 -8.73 2.08 -8.44
CA PHE A 85 -10.17 1.85 -8.31
C PHE A 85 -10.69 2.39 -6.97
N PRO A 86 -11.75 3.23 -6.96
CA PRO A 86 -12.06 4.08 -5.82
C PRO A 86 -12.78 3.37 -4.69
N ILE A 87 -13.09 2.08 -4.81
CA ILE A 87 -13.83 1.32 -3.78
C ILE A 87 -13.22 1.45 -2.38
N PHE A 88 -11.88 1.46 -2.30
CA PHE A 88 -11.19 1.61 -1.03
C PHE A 88 -11.48 2.97 -0.40
N TYR A 89 -11.31 4.03 -1.17
CA TYR A 89 -11.53 5.41 -0.73
C TYR A 89 -13.01 5.71 -0.45
N TYR A 90 -13.90 5.11 -1.24
CA TYR A 90 -15.34 5.25 -1.07
C TYR A 90 -15.83 4.60 0.23
N ILE A 91 -15.31 3.43 0.60
CA ILE A 91 -15.63 2.83 1.90
C ILE A 91 -15.14 3.73 3.05
N VAL A 92 -13.94 4.30 2.94
CA VAL A 92 -13.43 5.24 3.96
C VAL A 92 -14.32 6.49 4.04
N SER A 93 -14.81 7.02 2.92
CA SER A 93 -15.73 8.17 2.95
C SER A 93 -17.08 7.84 3.59
N MET A 94 -17.57 6.60 3.44
CA MET A 94 -18.73 6.13 4.19
C MET A 94 -18.46 6.11 5.69
N LEU A 95 -17.26 5.71 6.13
CA LEU A 95 -16.87 5.80 7.54
C LEU A 95 -16.83 7.26 8.01
N TYR A 96 -16.34 8.18 7.17
CA TYR A 96 -16.36 9.62 7.48
C TYR A 96 -17.79 10.15 7.65
N ARG A 97 -18.76 9.67 6.85
CA ARG A 97 -20.18 10.03 7.02
C ARG A 97 -20.79 9.55 8.33
N LEU A 98 -20.29 8.44 8.88
CA LEU A 98 -20.78 7.88 10.14
C LEU A 98 -20.12 8.49 11.38
N PHE A 99 -18.84 8.82 11.30
CA PHE A 99 -18.02 9.17 12.47
C PHE A 99 -17.34 10.53 12.39
N GLY A 100 -17.49 11.27 11.29
CA GLY A 100 -16.74 12.49 11.01
C GLY A 100 -15.45 12.23 10.22
N THR A 101 -14.89 13.29 9.62
CA THR A 101 -13.67 13.23 8.81
C THR A 101 -12.43 13.11 9.70
N HIS A 102 -12.16 11.89 10.17
CA HIS A 102 -10.99 11.59 10.98
C HIS A 102 -10.02 10.65 10.25
N GLU A 103 -8.78 11.11 10.06
CA GLU A 103 -7.71 10.38 9.35
C GLU A 103 -7.46 8.96 9.90
N PHE A 104 -7.63 8.75 11.21
CA PHE A 104 -7.43 7.44 11.83
C PHE A 104 -8.37 6.37 11.26
N LEU A 105 -9.57 6.74 10.77
CA LEU A 105 -10.52 5.80 10.20
C LEU A 105 -9.97 5.15 8.93
N PHE A 106 -9.22 5.90 8.11
CA PHE A 106 -8.53 5.38 6.94
C PHE A 106 -7.53 4.30 7.35
N ARG A 107 -6.66 4.64 8.31
CA ARG A 107 -5.57 3.78 8.77
C ARG A 107 -6.09 2.52 9.49
N ILE A 108 -7.09 2.65 10.36
CA ILE A 108 -7.72 1.49 11.01
C ILE A 108 -8.38 0.59 9.96
N PHE A 109 -9.04 1.15 8.94
CA PHE A 109 -9.62 0.35 7.86
C PHE A 109 -8.55 -0.47 7.11
N GLN A 110 -7.39 0.14 6.79
CA GLN A 110 -6.24 -0.59 6.23
C GLN A 110 -5.80 -1.73 7.16
N VAL A 111 -5.58 -1.43 8.45
CA VAL A 111 -5.10 -2.40 9.46
C VAL A 111 -6.06 -3.56 9.63
N VAL A 112 -7.38 -3.32 9.62
CA VAL A 112 -8.41 -4.37 9.69
C VAL A 112 -8.32 -5.30 8.48
N ILE A 113 -8.16 -4.76 7.26
CA ILE A 113 -7.95 -5.57 6.05
C ILE A 113 -6.65 -6.36 6.16
N GLY A 114 -5.57 -5.72 6.64
CA GLY A 114 -4.27 -6.36 6.85
C GLY A 114 -4.33 -7.56 7.79
N PHE A 115 -4.86 -7.35 9.00
CA PHE A 115 -4.96 -8.38 10.02
C PHE A 115 -5.87 -9.52 9.56
N THR A 116 -6.96 -9.19 8.87
CA THR A 116 -7.82 -10.20 8.24
C THR A 116 -7.02 -11.01 7.21
N GLY A 117 -6.29 -10.37 6.30
CA GLY A 117 -5.43 -11.04 5.32
C GLY A 117 -4.38 -11.96 5.97
N LEU A 118 -3.69 -11.50 7.01
CA LEU A 118 -2.71 -12.28 7.75
C LEU A 118 -3.32 -13.50 8.45
N ILE A 119 -4.53 -13.39 9.02
CA ILE A 119 -5.26 -14.53 9.60
C ILE A 119 -5.63 -15.55 8.52
N PHE A 120 -6.08 -15.09 7.35
CA PHE A 120 -6.36 -15.99 6.23
C PHE A 120 -5.10 -16.66 5.69
N LEU A 121 -3.97 -15.94 5.67
CA LEU A 121 -2.66 -16.51 5.36
C LEU A 121 -2.23 -17.56 6.38
N PHE A 122 -2.43 -17.31 7.68
CA PHE A 122 -2.21 -18.29 8.75
C PHE A 122 -3.00 -19.59 8.48
N ARG A 123 -4.28 -19.47 8.13
CA ARG A 123 -5.14 -20.63 7.82
C ARG A 123 -4.69 -21.37 6.55
N ALA A 124 -4.20 -20.64 5.54
CA ALA A 124 -3.59 -21.26 4.35
C ALA A 124 -2.30 -22.01 4.73
N GLY A 125 -1.50 -21.44 5.64
CA GLY A 125 -0.33 -22.06 6.25
C GLY A 125 -0.66 -23.40 6.91
N GLN A 126 -1.70 -23.43 7.76
CA GLN A 126 -2.11 -24.64 8.48
C GLN A 126 -2.41 -25.83 7.54
N HIS A 127 -2.99 -25.56 6.37
CA HIS A 127 -3.27 -26.60 5.37
C HIS A 127 -1.99 -27.33 4.93
N PHE A 128 -0.91 -26.59 4.71
CA PHE A 128 0.34 -27.13 4.19
C PHE A 128 1.28 -27.62 5.30
N THR A 129 1.49 -26.82 6.34
CA THR A 129 2.43 -27.12 7.43
C THR A 129 1.91 -28.22 8.35
N ARG A 130 0.57 -28.36 8.49
CA ARG A 130 -0.09 -29.25 9.47
C ARG A 130 0.39 -29.02 10.91
N ASP A 131 0.86 -27.81 11.19
CA ASP A 131 1.31 -27.38 12.51
C ASP A 131 1.04 -25.88 12.64
N TRP A 132 0.34 -25.50 13.70
CA TRP A 132 -0.09 -24.12 13.90
C TRP A 132 1.09 -23.17 14.15
N PHE A 133 2.17 -23.64 14.78
CA PHE A 133 3.33 -22.81 15.06
C PHE A 133 3.98 -22.38 13.75
N TYR A 134 4.33 -23.33 12.88
CA TYR A 134 4.92 -23.04 11.57
C TYR A 134 3.97 -22.27 10.65
N ALA A 135 2.66 -22.51 10.78
CA ALA A 135 1.65 -21.74 10.05
C ALA A 135 1.65 -20.26 10.47
N ALA A 136 1.85 -19.97 11.77
CA ALA A 136 1.88 -18.60 12.29
C ALA A 136 3.15 -17.84 11.90
N ILE A 137 4.28 -18.54 11.74
CA ILE A 137 5.55 -17.92 11.31
C ILE A 137 5.42 -17.25 9.93
N ILE A 138 4.66 -17.83 9.01
CA ILE A 138 4.53 -17.32 7.63
C ILE A 138 3.97 -15.87 7.59
N PRO A 139 2.77 -15.57 8.13
CA PRO A 139 2.29 -14.20 8.20
C PRO A 139 3.09 -13.32 9.16
N LEU A 140 3.72 -13.86 10.22
CA LEU A 140 4.55 -13.05 11.12
C LEU A 140 5.85 -12.58 10.46
N ILE A 141 6.40 -13.36 9.52
CA ILE A 141 7.48 -12.89 8.66
C ILE A 141 7.02 -11.65 7.90
N ILE A 142 5.85 -11.68 7.25
CA ILE A 142 5.30 -10.51 6.54
C ILE A 142 5.09 -9.34 7.52
N PHE A 143 4.50 -9.60 8.68
CA PHE A 143 4.25 -8.60 9.72
C PHE A 143 5.48 -8.22 10.56
N SER A 144 6.66 -8.66 10.16
CA SER A 144 7.97 -8.19 10.66
C SER A 144 8.76 -7.43 9.58
N SER A 145 8.13 -7.17 8.44
CA SER A 145 8.70 -6.37 7.36
C SER A 145 8.37 -4.89 7.58
N PRO A 146 9.37 -4.00 7.76
CA PRO A 146 9.08 -2.58 8.01
C PRO A 146 8.29 -1.92 6.89
N VAL A 147 8.51 -2.32 5.63
CA VAL A 147 7.74 -1.79 4.48
C VAL A 147 6.26 -2.17 4.61
N TYR A 148 5.94 -3.43 4.94
CA TYR A 148 4.54 -3.85 5.10
C TYR A 148 3.89 -3.18 6.31
N VAL A 149 4.59 -3.15 7.46
CA VAL A 149 4.09 -2.56 8.70
C VAL A 149 3.87 -1.05 8.54
N PHE A 150 4.82 -0.35 7.93
CA PHE A 150 4.71 1.09 7.68
C PHE A 150 3.51 1.39 6.78
N TYR A 151 3.39 0.72 5.62
CA TYR A 151 2.29 1.01 4.68
C TYR A 151 0.94 0.43 5.10
N LEU A 152 0.89 -0.53 6.03
CA LEU A 152 -0.37 -1.03 6.56
C LEU A 152 -1.07 -0.02 7.48
N ASN A 153 -0.31 0.76 8.25
CA ASN A 153 -0.83 1.86 9.06
C ASN A 153 -0.59 3.21 8.38
N ASN A 154 -0.93 3.32 7.08
CA ASN A 154 -0.66 4.49 6.22
C ASN A 154 -1.90 4.85 5.37
N PHE A 155 -1.77 5.76 4.40
CA PHE A 155 -2.78 6.13 3.42
C PHE A 155 -2.58 5.49 2.04
N ILE A 156 -1.43 4.88 1.78
CA ILE A 156 -1.16 4.13 0.54
C ILE A 156 -1.71 2.70 0.68
N PRO A 157 -2.62 2.23 -0.20
CA PRO A 157 -3.33 0.96 0.02
C PRO A 157 -2.59 -0.29 -0.49
N ASP A 158 -1.27 -0.23 -0.72
CA ASP A 158 -0.46 -1.37 -1.21
C ASP A 158 -0.46 -2.56 -0.24
N ALA A 159 -0.28 -2.32 1.06
CA ALA A 159 -0.28 -3.38 2.07
C ALA A 159 -1.67 -4.00 2.24
N ALA A 160 -2.74 -3.21 2.16
CA ALA A 160 -4.11 -3.71 2.18
C ALA A 160 -4.43 -4.55 0.93
N ALA A 161 -3.99 -4.13 -0.26
CA ALA A 161 -4.16 -4.88 -1.50
C ALA A 161 -3.45 -6.25 -1.46
N LEU A 162 -2.20 -6.29 -0.98
CA LEU A 162 -1.49 -7.55 -0.75
C LEU A 162 -2.24 -8.45 0.26
N SER A 163 -2.86 -7.85 1.27
CA SER A 163 -3.62 -8.58 2.29
C SER A 163 -4.90 -9.20 1.74
N LEU A 164 -5.60 -8.52 0.82
CA LEU A 164 -6.71 -9.12 0.06
C LEU A 164 -6.23 -10.30 -0.80
N THR A 165 -5.03 -10.20 -1.38
CA THR A 165 -4.40 -11.31 -2.09
C THR A 165 -4.15 -12.53 -1.19
N PHE A 166 -3.81 -12.34 0.09
CA PHE A 166 -3.73 -13.47 1.04
C PHE A 166 -5.08 -14.16 1.25
N ILE A 167 -6.18 -13.38 1.31
CA ILE A 167 -7.54 -13.92 1.42
C ILE A 167 -7.90 -14.70 0.15
N GLY A 168 -7.61 -14.15 -1.03
CA GLY A 168 -7.81 -14.81 -2.32
C GLY A 168 -7.05 -16.14 -2.40
N PHE A 169 -5.78 -16.14 -2.01
CA PHE A 169 -4.95 -17.34 -1.95
C PHE A 169 -5.53 -18.40 -1.00
N TYR A 170 -5.95 -18.02 0.22
CA TYR A 170 -6.60 -18.95 1.14
C TYR A 170 -7.85 -19.61 0.52
N TYR A 171 -8.72 -18.82 -0.10
CA TYR A 171 -9.95 -19.34 -0.68
C TYR A 171 -9.68 -20.25 -1.88
N PHE A 172 -8.62 -19.99 -2.66
CA PHE A 172 -8.14 -20.93 -3.67
C PHE A 172 -7.70 -22.27 -3.02
N ILE A 173 -6.94 -22.24 -1.93
CA ILE A 173 -6.55 -23.48 -1.22
C ILE A 173 -7.77 -24.21 -0.66
N LYS A 174 -8.73 -23.48 -0.08
CA LYS A 174 -9.99 -24.04 0.42
C LYS A 174 -10.81 -24.67 -0.71
N TYR A 175 -10.80 -24.06 -1.89
CA TYR A 175 -11.40 -24.63 -3.09
C TYR A 175 -10.78 -25.98 -3.44
N GLN A 176 -9.45 -26.12 -3.39
CA GLN A 176 -8.78 -27.40 -3.64
C GLN A 176 -9.24 -28.53 -2.72
N THR A 177 -9.63 -28.19 -1.49
CA THR A 177 -10.08 -29.17 -0.49
C THR A 177 -11.55 -29.52 -0.65
N VAL A 178 -12.41 -28.52 -0.85
CA VAL A 178 -13.88 -28.70 -0.81
C VAL A 178 -14.49 -28.89 -2.20
N ARG A 179 -13.79 -28.46 -3.27
CA ARG A 179 -14.19 -28.53 -4.68
C ARG A 179 -15.58 -27.94 -5.00
N ARG A 180 -16.05 -26.99 -4.19
CA ARG A 180 -17.29 -26.21 -4.41
C ARG A 180 -17.00 -24.87 -5.08
N MET A 181 -17.93 -24.37 -5.88
CA MET A 181 -17.76 -23.09 -6.59
C MET A 181 -17.62 -21.87 -5.66
N SER A 182 -18.23 -21.87 -4.47
CA SER A 182 -18.21 -20.71 -3.56
C SER A 182 -16.79 -20.28 -3.14
N PRO A 183 -15.91 -21.15 -2.60
CA PRO A 183 -14.51 -20.78 -2.35
C PRO A 183 -13.75 -20.34 -3.61
N TRP A 184 -14.06 -20.88 -4.79
CA TRP A 184 -13.46 -20.41 -6.03
C TRP A 184 -13.86 -18.96 -6.35
N LEU A 185 -15.16 -18.65 -6.30
CA LEU A 185 -15.67 -17.30 -6.54
C LEU A 185 -15.14 -16.29 -5.52
N LEU A 186 -15.04 -16.68 -4.25
CA LEU A 186 -14.42 -15.84 -3.22
C LEU A 186 -12.95 -15.58 -3.53
N SER A 187 -12.20 -16.58 -3.99
CA SER A 187 -10.83 -16.38 -4.45
C SER A 187 -10.75 -15.34 -5.57
N MET A 188 -11.56 -15.51 -6.63
CA MET A 188 -11.59 -14.59 -7.77
C MET A 188 -12.00 -13.17 -7.34
N LEU A 189 -12.99 -13.03 -6.46
CA LEU A 189 -13.43 -11.75 -5.91
C LEU A 189 -12.29 -11.03 -5.18
N PHE A 190 -11.57 -11.71 -4.29
CA PHE A 190 -10.48 -11.09 -3.53
C PHE A 190 -9.27 -10.75 -4.40
N PHE A 191 -8.95 -11.57 -5.41
CA PHE A 191 -7.94 -11.21 -6.42
C PHE A 191 -8.36 -10.02 -7.29
N LEU A 192 -9.64 -9.94 -7.67
CA LEU A 192 -10.20 -8.79 -8.38
C LEU A 192 -10.06 -7.51 -7.55
N LEU A 193 -10.51 -7.53 -6.28
CA LEU A 193 -10.40 -6.38 -5.39
C LEU A 193 -8.94 -5.98 -5.18
N ALA A 194 -8.03 -6.94 -4.96
CA ALA A 194 -6.61 -6.67 -4.82
C ALA A 194 -6.04 -5.98 -6.07
N GLY A 195 -6.32 -6.51 -7.27
CA GLY A 195 -5.80 -5.95 -8.52
C GLY A 195 -6.42 -4.62 -8.94
N LEU A 196 -7.69 -4.38 -8.59
CA LEU A 196 -8.35 -3.09 -8.79
C LEU A 196 -7.73 -1.99 -7.92
N ILE A 197 -7.35 -2.32 -6.68
CA ILE A 197 -6.66 -1.38 -5.78
C ILE A 197 -5.18 -1.22 -6.20
N LYS A 198 -4.46 -2.33 -6.41
CA LYS A 198 -3.07 -2.35 -6.88
C LYS A 198 -2.80 -3.55 -7.77
N THR A 199 -2.56 -3.30 -9.05
CA THR A 199 -2.24 -4.35 -10.03
C THR A 199 -1.05 -5.25 -9.63
N PRO A 200 0.01 -4.77 -8.97
CA PRO A 200 1.11 -5.66 -8.56
C PRO A 200 0.68 -6.73 -7.54
N SER A 201 -0.42 -6.53 -6.81
CA SER A 201 -0.98 -7.52 -5.89
C SER A 201 -1.53 -8.76 -6.61
N LEU A 202 -1.67 -8.74 -7.95
CA LEU A 202 -2.00 -9.90 -8.78
C LEU A 202 -0.82 -10.86 -8.99
N LEU A 203 0.38 -10.58 -8.45
CA LEU A 203 1.53 -11.49 -8.57
C LEU A 203 1.16 -12.97 -8.26
N PRO A 204 0.42 -13.28 -7.18
CA PRO A 204 0.00 -14.66 -6.91
C PRO A 204 -1.09 -15.17 -7.85
N TYR A 205 -1.95 -14.29 -8.35
CA TYR A 205 -2.95 -14.64 -9.35
C TYR A 205 -2.31 -15.11 -10.66
N PHE A 206 -1.31 -14.39 -11.17
CA PHE A 206 -0.53 -14.81 -12.33
C PHE A 206 0.33 -16.05 -12.05
N GLY A 207 0.83 -16.21 -10.83
CA GLY A 207 1.45 -17.47 -10.39
C GLY A 207 0.48 -18.65 -10.52
N LEU A 208 -0.79 -18.49 -10.14
CA LEU A 208 -1.83 -19.51 -10.31
C LEU A 208 -2.11 -19.79 -11.79
N ALA A 209 -2.18 -18.75 -12.63
CA ALA A 209 -2.30 -18.89 -14.08
C ALA A 209 -1.15 -19.72 -14.66
N GLY A 210 0.09 -19.45 -14.23
CA GLY A 210 1.27 -20.20 -14.66
C GLY A 210 1.21 -21.67 -14.24
N VAL A 211 0.75 -21.97 -13.02
CA VAL A 211 0.54 -23.36 -12.60
C VAL A 211 -0.54 -24.04 -13.45
N ALA A 212 -1.65 -23.36 -13.73
CA ALA A 212 -2.72 -23.89 -14.59
C ALA A 212 -2.21 -24.17 -16.01
N LEU A 213 -1.42 -23.26 -16.59
CA LEU A 213 -0.78 -23.46 -17.90
C LEU A 213 0.13 -24.68 -17.89
N LEU A 214 0.96 -24.85 -16.85
CA LEU A 214 1.80 -26.04 -16.71
C LEU A 214 0.98 -27.33 -16.56
N GLU A 215 -0.20 -27.31 -15.95
CA GLU A 215 -1.09 -28.48 -15.92
C GLU A 215 -1.60 -28.84 -17.32
N LEU A 216 -2.07 -27.84 -18.08
CA LEU A 216 -2.51 -28.04 -19.47
C LEU A 216 -1.41 -28.61 -20.36
N LEU A 217 -0.19 -28.04 -20.28
CA LEU A 217 0.96 -28.51 -21.06
C LEU A 217 1.40 -29.93 -20.69
N ASN A 218 1.13 -30.37 -19.46
CA ASN A 218 1.39 -31.74 -19.01
C ASN A 218 0.21 -32.69 -19.31
N GLY A 219 -0.76 -32.29 -20.13
CA GLY A 219 -1.93 -33.09 -20.47
C GLY A 219 -2.93 -33.29 -19.34
N ARG A 220 -2.79 -32.55 -18.22
CA ARG A 220 -3.74 -32.61 -17.10
C ARG A 220 -4.94 -31.75 -17.43
N GLY A 221 -6.03 -32.41 -17.85
CA GLY A 221 -7.27 -31.77 -18.29
C GLY A 221 -8.43 -31.90 -17.31
N ARG A 222 -9.63 -31.58 -17.80
CA ARG A 222 -10.91 -31.55 -17.08
C ARG A 222 -11.28 -32.83 -16.31
N ALA A 223 -10.73 -33.98 -16.70
CA ALA A 223 -11.00 -35.29 -16.11
C ALA A 223 -9.94 -35.75 -15.09
N ASP A 224 -8.85 -35.00 -14.90
CA ASP A 224 -7.78 -35.39 -14.00
C ASP A 224 -8.13 -35.03 -12.54
N SER A 225 -8.35 -36.06 -11.72
CA SER A 225 -8.60 -35.91 -10.28
C SER A 225 -7.43 -35.29 -9.51
N GLU A 226 -6.21 -35.35 -10.05
CA GLU A 226 -5.02 -34.72 -9.47
C GLU A 226 -4.86 -33.24 -9.85
N SER A 227 -5.70 -32.72 -10.75
CA SER A 227 -5.58 -31.34 -11.24
C SER A 227 -5.94 -30.33 -10.15
N TYR A 228 -5.14 -29.26 -10.04
CA TYR A 228 -5.49 -28.13 -9.20
C TYR A 228 -6.61 -27.30 -9.84
N PHE A 229 -6.71 -27.29 -11.18
CA PHE A 229 -7.71 -26.52 -11.90
C PHE A 229 -8.69 -27.44 -12.65
N PRO A 230 -10.00 -27.23 -12.54
CA PRO A 230 -10.98 -28.12 -13.18
C PRO A 230 -11.19 -27.84 -14.67
N PHE A 231 -10.64 -26.74 -15.21
CA PHE A 231 -10.77 -26.29 -16.60
C PHE A 231 -12.20 -26.35 -17.19
N ARG A 232 -13.22 -26.14 -16.36
CA ARG A 232 -14.62 -25.98 -16.81
C ARG A 232 -14.85 -24.55 -17.25
N LEU A 233 -15.74 -24.33 -18.22
CA LEU A 233 -16.06 -23.01 -18.75
C LEU A 233 -16.33 -21.97 -17.65
N ALA A 234 -17.13 -22.32 -16.62
CA ALA A 234 -17.40 -21.41 -15.50
C ALA A 234 -16.14 -20.96 -14.75
N HIS A 235 -15.13 -21.84 -14.58
CA HIS A 235 -13.88 -21.49 -13.88
C HIS A 235 -13.00 -20.63 -14.79
N ILE A 236 -12.90 -20.98 -16.08
CA ILE A 236 -12.16 -20.18 -17.06
C ILE A 236 -12.79 -18.80 -17.20
N ALA A 237 -14.12 -18.72 -17.35
CA ALA A 237 -14.87 -17.47 -17.49
C ALA A 237 -14.68 -16.57 -16.26
N THR A 238 -14.81 -17.11 -15.05
CA THR A 238 -14.63 -16.31 -13.82
C THR A 238 -13.17 -15.91 -13.58
N PHE A 239 -12.19 -16.72 -14.00
CA PHE A 239 -10.78 -16.32 -14.02
C PHE A 239 -10.54 -15.18 -15.02
N MET A 240 -10.99 -15.32 -16.27
CA MET A 240 -10.82 -14.29 -17.28
C MET A 240 -11.58 -13.00 -16.94
N LEU A 241 -12.72 -13.11 -16.25
CA LEU A 241 -13.50 -11.97 -15.78
C LEU A 241 -12.69 -11.06 -14.84
N VAL A 242 -11.83 -11.62 -13.97
CA VAL A 242 -10.94 -10.82 -13.12
C VAL A 242 -10.04 -9.92 -13.97
N ILE A 243 -9.39 -10.51 -14.98
CA ILE A 243 -8.48 -9.78 -15.88
C ILE A 243 -9.27 -8.73 -16.68
N PHE A 244 -10.42 -9.13 -17.23
CA PHE A 244 -11.28 -8.25 -18.01
C PHE A 244 -11.73 -7.01 -17.24
N LEU A 245 -12.24 -7.18 -16.02
CA LEU A 245 -12.73 -6.05 -15.21
C LEU A 245 -11.60 -5.11 -14.78
N ILE A 246 -10.41 -5.64 -14.51
CA ILE A 246 -9.23 -4.83 -14.19
C ILE A 246 -8.81 -4.03 -15.43
N ILE A 247 -8.67 -4.67 -16.59
CA ILE A 247 -8.34 -3.97 -17.84
C ILE A 247 -9.39 -2.90 -18.17
N ALA A 248 -10.68 -3.23 -18.04
CA ALA A 248 -11.77 -2.30 -18.31
C ALA A 248 -11.67 -1.05 -17.42
N TRP A 249 -11.39 -1.22 -16.13
CA TRP A 249 -11.20 -0.09 -15.21
C TRP A 249 -9.99 0.77 -15.60
N TYR A 250 -8.82 0.16 -15.82
CA TYR A 250 -7.62 0.93 -16.14
C TYR A 250 -7.68 1.59 -17.52
N LEU A 251 -8.41 0.99 -18.47
CA LEU A 251 -8.72 1.61 -19.75
C LEU A 251 -9.64 2.83 -19.57
N TYR A 252 -10.71 2.69 -18.78
CA TYR A 252 -11.58 3.80 -18.41
C TYR A 252 -10.79 4.93 -17.74
N ALA A 253 -9.98 4.61 -16.73
CA ALA A 253 -9.16 5.57 -15.99
C ALA A 253 -8.24 6.36 -16.92
N ARG A 254 -7.61 5.69 -17.89
CA ARG A 254 -6.74 6.31 -18.89
C ARG A 254 -7.53 7.22 -19.83
N LEU A 255 -8.58 6.71 -20.45
CA LEU A 255 -9.41 7.49 -21.39
C LEU A 255 -10.00 8.73 -20.71
N TYR A 256 -10.47 8.58 -19.48
CA TYR A 256 -11.02 9.68 -18.69
C TYR A 256 -9.94 10.69 -18.31
N SER A 257 -8.75 10.25 -17.88
CA SER A 257 -7.65 11.16 -17.56
C SER A 257 -7.14 11.92 -18.79
N ASP A 258 -6.99 11.23 -19.93
CA ASP A 258 -6.52 11.83 -21.18
C ASP A 258 -7.51 12.91 -21.69
N ALA A 259 -8.81 12.70 -21.50
CA ALA A 259 -9.85 13.69 -21.84
C ALA A 259 -9.78 14.97 -20.98
N HIS A 260 -9.15 14.91 -19.81
CA HIS A 260 -9.07 16.00 -18.84
C HIS A 260 -7.65 16.59 -18.67
N GLY A 261 -6.74 16.31 -19.61
CA GLY A 261 -5.39 16.88 -19.61
C GLY A 261 -4.34 16.09 -18.79
N GLY A 262 -4.66 14.88 -18.35
CA GLY A 262 -3.74 13.95 -17.69
C GLY A 262 -4.20 13.51 -16.29
N SER A 263 -3.34 12.76 -15.60
CA SER A 263 -3.58 12.28 -14.23
C SER A 263 -2.45 12.71 -13.30
N VAL A 264 -2.78 12.93 -12.01
CA VAL A 264 -1.82 13.17 -10.93
C VAL A 264 -0.90 11.97 -10.67
N SER A 265 -1.25 10.79 -11.21
CA SER A 265 -0.46 9.57 -11.11
C SER A 265 -0.43 8.83 -12.45
N ALA A 266 0.60 9.09 -13.25
CA ALA A 266 0.82 8.35 -14.48
C ALA A 266 1.05 6.85 -14.21
N ILE A 267 0.22 5.99 -14.78
CA ILE A 267 0.31 4.53 -14.68
C ILE A 267 1.26 4.03 -15.77
N GLU A 268 2.55 4.32 -15.61
CA GLU A 268 3.56 4.03 -16.61
C GLU A 268 4.46 2.86 -16.18
N ILE A 269 4.66 1.92 -17.09
CA ILE A 269 5.68 0.87 -16.95
C ILE A 269 7.01 1.46 -17.43
N ARG A 270 8.00 1.48 -16.55
CA ARG A 270 9.30 2.15 -16.77
C ARG A 270 10.43 1.13 -16.63
N PRO A 271 10.60 0.25 -17.63
CA PRO A 271 11.41 -0.94 -17.51
C PRO A 271 12.90 -0.65 -17.64
N ILE A 272 13.72 -1.54 -17.08
CA ILE A 272 15.19 -1.40 -17.07
C ILE A 272 15.80 -1.20 -18.47
N TRP A 273 15.26 -1.87 -19.50
CA TRP A 273 15.77 -1.80 -20.88
C TRP A 273 15.47 -0.48 -21.59
N GLY A 274 14.63 0.39 -21.00
CA GLY A 274 14.36 1.74 -21.50
C GLY A 274 15.20 2.83 -20.83
N LEU A 275 16.17 2.48 -19.98
CA LEU A 275 16.89 3.45 -19.14
C LEU A 275 18.37 3.58 -19.54
N SER A 276 18.92 4.77 -19.31
CA SER A 276 20.36 5.00 -19.45
C SER A 276 21.17 4.23 -18.39
N GLY A 277 22.42 3.89 -18.70
CA GLY A 277 23.31 3.19 -17.75
C GLY A 277 23.57 3.98 -16.46
N GLU A 278 23.46 5.30 -16.49
CA GLU A 278 23.50 6.15 -15.30
C GLU A 278 22.26 5.98 -14.43
N THR A 279 21.07 6.07 -15.03
CA THR A 279 19.79 5.87 -14.33
C THR A 279 19.72 4.47 -13.71
N ILE A 280 20.21 3.45 -14.42
CA ILE A 280 20.28 2.07 -13.91
C ILE A 280 21.15 2.01 -12.65
N ARG A 281 22.37 2.57 -12.71
CA ARG A 281 23.28 2.61 -11.55
C ARG A 281 22.67 3.35 -10.36
N ALA A 282 22.12 4.53 -10.58
CA ALA A 282 21.47 5.31 -9.53
C ALA A 282 20.30 4.57 -8.86
N THR A 283 19.51 3.84 -9.67
CA THR A 283 18.39 3.04 -9.17
C THR A 283 18.89 1.84 -8.36
N LEU A 284 19.92 1.13 -8.84
CA LEU A 284 20.53 0.01 -8.11
C LEU A 284 21.10 0.46 -6.75
N GLU A 285 21.78 1.61 -6.69
CA GLU A 285 22.31 2.14 -5.44
C GLU A 285 21.19 2.49 -4.45
N SER A 286 20.10 3.09 -4.95
CA SER A 286 18.92 3.39 -4.12
C SER A 286 18.27 2.11 -3.59
N MET A 287 18.09 1.09 -4.45
CA MET A 287 17.60 -0.23 -4.03
C MET A 287 18.50 -0.87 -2.98
N LYS A 288 19.82 -0.89 -3.20
CA LYS A 288 20.80 -1.40 -2.22
C LYS A 288 20.67 -0.68 -0.89
N HIS A 289 20.50 0.64 -0.90
CA HIS A 289 20.29 1.43 0.30
C HIS A 289 19.02 0.99 1.06
N TRP A 290 17.88 0.83 0.37
CA TRP A 290 16.64 0.35 0.98
C TRP A 290 16.80 -1.02 1.65
N PHE A 291 17.44 -1.98 0.97
CA PHE A 291 17.69 -3.32 1.51
C PHE A 291 18.69 -3.31 2.68
N ARG A 292 19.82 -2.59 2.55
CA ARG A 292 20.85 -2.51 3.60
C ARG A 292 20.33 -1.84 4.87
N ASN A 293 19.52 -0.81 4.73
CA ASN A 293 18.89 -0.13 5.85
C ASN A 293 17.70 -0.89 6.43
N GLY A 294 17.45 -2.12 6.00
CA GLY A 294 16.43 -2.98 6.60
C GLY A 294 15.00 -2.52 6.34
N THR A 295 14.75 -1.74 5.28
CA THR A 295 13.39 -1.28 4.92
C THR A 295 12.46 -2.46 4.62
N TYR A 296 12.99 -3.50 3.97
CA TYR A 296 12.23 -4.72 3.67
C TYR A 296 12.35 -5.74 4.80
N HIS A 297 13.57 -6.15 5.10
CA HIS A 297 13.98 -6.96 6.25
C HIS A 297 15.48 -6.76 6.45
N THR A 298 16.01 -7.26 7.57
CA THR A 298 17.46 -7.29 7.78
C THR A 298 18.17 -8.09 6.68
N SER A 299 19.38 -7.65 6.28
CA SER A 299 20.17 -8.34 5.25
C SER A 299 20.40 -9.82 5.58
N TYR A 300 20.63 -10.14 6.86
CA TYR A 300 20.80 -11.53 7.32
C TYR A 300 19.56 -12.39 7.04
N PHE A 301 18.36 -11.86 7.29
CA PHE A 301 17.12 -12.55 6.97
C PHE A 301 16.94 -12.74 5.47
N LEU A 302 17.33 -11.75 4.66
CA LEU A 302 17.25 -11.85 3.20
C LEU A 302 18.19 -12.92 2.66
N TYR A 303 19.44 -12.97 3.12
CA TYR A 303 20.39 -14.02 2.76
C TYR A 303 19.92 -15.40 3.24
N PHE A 304 19.39 -15.50 4.45
CA PHE A 304 18.80 -16.75 4.95
C PHE A 304 17.60 -17.19 4.09
N SER A 305 16.71 -16.26 3.72
CA SER A 305 15.56 -16.54 2.85
C SER A 305 16.00 -17.01 1.45
N LEU A 306 17.09 -16.44 0.92
CA LEU A 306 17.70 -16.92 -0.32
C LEU A 306 18.24 -18.35 -0.16
N ALA A 307 18.89 -18.67 0.96
CA ALA A 307 19.34 -20.03 1.26
C ALA A 307 18.16 -21.01 1.39
N VAL A 308 17.05 -20.61 2.02
CA VAL A 308 15.81 -21.41 2.07
C VAL A 308 15.24 -21.61 0.67
N PHE A 309 15.22 -20.58 -0.19
CA PHE A 309 14.79 -20.72 -1.57
C PHE A 309 15.66 -21.74 -2.33
N VAL A 310 16.98 -21.63 -2.26
CA VAL A 310 17.91 -22.60 -2.88
C VAL A 310 17.69 -24.01 -2.32
N PHE A 311 17.49 -24.14 -1.00
CA PHE A 311 17.11 -25.41 -0.36
C PHE A 311 15.84 -26.01 -0.97
N THR A 312 14.83 -25.20 -1.29
CA THR A 312 13.61 -25.70 -1.96
C THR A 312 13.87 -26.23 -3.37
N LEU A 313 14.87 -25.68 -4.09
CA LEU A 313 15.28 -26.15 -5.41
C LEU A 313 16.02 -27.49 -5.34
N ILE A 314 16.94 -27.62 -4.37
CA ILE A 314 17.71 -28.86 -4.15
C ILE A 314 16.78 -30.01 -3.77
N PHE A 315 15.86 -29.78 -2.82
CA PHE A 315 14.96 -30.81 -2.31
C PHE A 315 13.59 -30.83 -3.00
N ARG A 316 13.54 -30.44 -4.28
CA ARG A 316 12.30 -30.36 -5.09
C ARG A 316 11.44 -31.63 -5.07
N LYS A 317 12.07 -32.82 -5.01
CA LYS A 317 11.36 -34.11 -4.97
C LYS A 317 10.57 -34.33 -3.67
N LYS A 318 10.92 -33.64 -2.58
CA LYS A 318 10.23 -33.70 -1.29
C LYS A 318 9.12 -32.64 -1.20
N ALA A 319 9.19 -31.57 -1.98
CA ALA A 319 8.22 -30.49 -1.98
C ALA A 319 6.81 -30.96 -2.39
N ASN A 320 5.78 -30.20 -1.97
CA ASN A 320 4.47 -30.32 -2.59
C ASN A 320 4.55 -29.79 -4.05
N ARG A 321 4.01 -30.54 -5.02
CA ARG A 321 4.14 -30.22 -6.46
C ARG A 321 3.58 -28.84 -6.81
N PHE A 322 2.40 -28.49 -6.29
CA PHE A 322 1.80 -27.17 -6.45
C PHE A 322 2.73 -26.09 -5.89
N LEU A 323 3.10 -26.21 -4.60
CA LEU A 323 3.93 -25.19 -3.93
C LEU A 323 5.28 -25.01 -4.61
N TYR A 324 5.92 -26.08 -5.07
CA TYR A 324 7.20 -25.98 -5.78
C TYR A 324 7.08 -25.17 -7.08
N ARG A 325 6.11 -25.52 -7.94
CA ARG A 325 5.87 -24.81 -9.20
C ARG A 325 5.48 -23.36 -8.94
N PHE A 326 4.56 -23.16 -8.00
CA PHE A 326 4.08 -21.85 -7.60
C PHE A 326 5.23 -20.99 -7.05
N ASN A 327 6.10 -21.52 -6.18
CA ASN A 327 7.25 -20.80 -5.63
C ASN A 327 8.22 -20.30 -6.71
N ILE A 328 8.49 -21.11 -7.74
CA ILE A 328 9.32 -20.69 -8.88
C ILE A 328 8.64 -19.58 -9.68
N LEU A 329 7.34 -19.73 -9.97
CA LEU A 329 6.59 -18.75 -10.75
C LEU A 329 6.44 -17.41 -10.00
N ILE A 330 6.27 -17.43 -8.68
CA ILE A 330 6.26 -16.22 -7.85
C ILE A 330 7.62 -15.55 -7.88
N PHE A 331 8.72 -16.31 -7.74
CA PHE A 331 10.07 -15.75 -7.83
C PHE A 331 10.31 -15.09 -9.20
N LEU A 332 9.99 -15.78 -10.30
CA LEU A 332 10.11 -15.22 -11.64
C LEU A 332 9.22 -13.99 -11.85
N GLY A 333 7.97 -14.03 -11.36
CA GLY A 333 7.05 -12.90 -11.44
C GLY A 333 7.54 -11.68 -10.67
N ALA A 334 8.12 -11.86 -9.49
CA ALA A 334 8.67 -10.78 -8.68
C ALA A 334 9.93 -10.14 -9.32
N VAL A 335 10.79 -10.96 -9.94
CA VAL A 335 11.92 -10.48 -10.74
C VAL A 335 11.40 -9.69 -11.93
N SER A 336 10.47 -10.24 -12.71
CA SER A 336 9.87 -9.55 -13.86
C SER A 336 9.22 -8.22 -13.47
N PHE A 337 8.45 -8.20 -12.37
CA PHE A 337 7.86 -6.97 -11.84
C PHE A 337 8.93 -5.93 -11.48
N THR A 338 10.00 -6.34 -10.81
CA THR A 338 11.11 -5.44 -10.46
C THR A 338 11.80 -4.88 -11.70
N LEU A 339 11.97 -5.68 -12.76
CA LEU A 339 12.57 -5.23 -14.02
C LEU A 339 11.63 -4.31 -14.83
N LEU A 340 10.32 -4.52 -14.76
CA LEU A 340 9.31 -3.71 -15.45
C LEU A 340 9.10 -2.33 -14.81
N PHE A 341 9.16 -2.25 -13.48
CA PHE A 341 8.99 -1.00 -12.72
C PHE A 341 10.32 -0.47 -12.18
N PHE A 342 11.42 -0.80 -12.87
CA PHE A 342 12.77 -0.60 -12.35
C PHE A 342 13.03 0.86 -11.98
N ARG A 343 12.66 1.82 -12.83
CA ARG A 343 12.88 3.26 -12.54
C ARG A 343 12.19 3.71 -11.25
N ASP A 344 10.99 3.22 -10.99
CA ASP A 344 10.18 3.67 -9.85
C ASP A 344 10.75 3.18 -8.52
N MET A 345 11.53 2.08 -8.52
CA MET A 345 12.25 1.53 -7.37
C MET A 345 13.30 2.48 -6.79
N ARG A 346 13.73 3.48 -7.57
CA ARG A 346 14.71 4.48 -7.11
C ARG A 346 14.18 5.24 -5.91
N ASN A 347 12.95 5.74 -6.02
CA ASN A 347 12.36 6.61 -5.01
C ASN A 347 11.30 5.90 -4.16
N HIS A 348 10.58 4.91 -4.70
CA HIS A 348 9.38 4.36 -4.09
C HIS A 348 9.60 2.94 -3.55
N ASP A 349 9.93 2.84 -2.26
CA ASP A 349 10.10 1.57 -1.55
C ASP A 349 8.81 0.73 -1.49
N TYR A 350 7.62 1.35 -1.51
CA TYR A 350 6.36 0.59 -1.46
C TYR A 350 6.10 -0.30 -2.67
N TYR A 351 6.72 -0.06 -3.84
CA TYR A 351 6.49 -0.89 -5.04
C TYR A 351 6.86 -2.36 -4.79
N GLN A 352 7.84 -2.62 -3.95
CA GLN A 352 8.29 -3.96 -3.60
C GLN A 352 7.44 -4.63 -2.51
N THR A 353 6.42 -3.97 -1.94
CA THR A 353 5.53 -4.55 -0.93
C THR A 353 4.93 -5.86 -1.42
N ASN A 354 4.47 -5.91 -2.67
CA ASN A 354 3.86 -7.11 -3.25
C ASN A 354 4.86 -8.27 -3.45
N ASN A 355 6.16 -7.98 -3.55
CA ASN A 355 7.21 -9.00 -3.64
C ASN A 355 7.44 -9.72 -2.29
N LEU A 356 6.89 -9.22 -1.18
CA LEU A 356 6.90 -9.95 0.10
C LEU A 356 6.17 -11.29 0.01
N PHE A 357 5.27 -11.47 -0.97
CA PHE A 357 4.64 -12.77 -1.23
C PHE A 357 5.66 -13.88 -1.58
N ILE A 358 6.88 -13.54 -2.03
CA ILE A 358 7.96 -14.52 -2.20
C ILE A 358 8.24 -15.24 -0.87
N PHE A 359 8.28 -14.52 0.25
CA PHE A 359 8.51 -15.15 1.55
C PHE A 359 7.40 -16.12 1.92
N VAL A 360 6.16 -15.81 1.56
CA VAL A 360 5.03 -16.74 1.74
C VAL A 360 5.32 -18.08 1.06
N THR A 361 5.65 -18.09 -0.22
CA THR A 361 5.86 -19.35 -0.96
C THR A 361 7.16 -20.05 -0.58
N VAL A 362 8.23 -19.31 -0.29
CA VAL A 362 9.53 -19.85 0.13
C VAL A 362 9.38 -20.60 1.44
N TYR A 363 8.82 -19.96 2.47
CA TYR A 363 8.70 -20.57 3.79
C TYR A 363 7.61 -21.66 3.86
N LEU A 364 6.49 -21.50 3.13
CA LEU A 364 5.51 -22.59 2.97
C LEU A 364 6.17 -23.84 2.37
N THR A 365 6.89 -23.68 1.26
CA THR A 365 7.56 -24.79 0.58
C THR A 365 8.65 -25.38 1.47
N GLY A 366 9.50 -24.54 2.06
CA GLY A 366 10.58 -24.93 2.96
C GLY A 366 10.07 -25.73 4.17
N PHE A 367 9.03 -25.27 4.87
CA PHE A 367 8.47 -26.01 6.01
C PHE A 367 7.83 -27.34 5.60
N THR A 368 7.21 -27.43 4.42
CA THR A 368 6.67 -28.72 3.94
C THR A 368 7.75 -29.74 3.64
N ILE A 369 8.90 -29.29 3.12
CA ILE A 369 10.08 -30.13 2.89
C ILE A 369 10.70 -30.52 4.24
N PHE A 370 10.92 -29.55 5.13
CA PHE A 370 11.53 -29.76 6.44
C PHE A 370 10.75 -30.80 7.26
N ARG A 371 9.42 -30.67 7.33
CA ARG A 371 8.55 -31.64 8.00
C ARG A 371 8.72 -33.07 7.47
N LYS A 372 8.88 -33.24 6.16
CA LYS A 372 9.05 -34.57 5.54
C LYS A 372 10.45 -35.14 5.72
N MET A 373 11.47 -34.28 5.76
CA MET A 373 12.86 -34.72 5.86
C MET A 373 13.29 -35.04 7.28
N ALA A 374 12.86 -34.23 8.26
CA ALA A 374 13.29 -34.34 9.64
C ALA A 374 12.11 -34.12 10.61
N PRO A 375 11.11 -35.02 10.63
CA PRO A 375 9.89 -34.84 11.42
C PRO A 375 10.16 -34.70 12.93
N GLY A 376 11.18 -35.38 13.47
CA GLY A 376 11.56 -35.25 14.88
C GLY A 376 12.08 -33.85 15.23
N ILE A 377 12.94 -33.28 14.38
CA ILE A 377 13.46 -31.90 14.55
C ILE A 377 12.32 -30.89 14.32
N TYR A 378 11.46 -31.12 13.32
CA TYR A 378 10.29 -30.28 13.06
C TYR A 378 9.33 -30.22 14.27
N GLN A 379 9.15 -31.31 15.01
CA GLN A 379 8.30 -31.30 16.20
C GLN A 379 9.03 -30.89 17.48
N SER A 380 10.35 -30.73 17.43
CA SER A 380 11.17 -30.39 18.60
C SER A 380 10.82 -29.01 19.16
N ILE A 381 10.63 -28.94 20.49
CA ILE A 381 10.43 -27.69 21.20
C ILE A 381 11.63 -26.74 21.05
N TRP A 382 12.86 -27.28 20.97
CA TRP A 382 14.08 -26.49 20.80
C TRP A 382 14.13 -25.80 19.44
N THR A 383 13.68 -26.48 18.39
CA THR A 383 13.57 -25.89 17.05
C THR A 383 12.51 -24.77 17.03
N LYS A 384 11.36 -25.01 17.65
CA LYS A 384 10.30 -23.98 17.78
C LYS A 384 10.78 -22.79 18.62
N ALA A 385 11.52 -23.03 19.70
CA ALA A 385 12.13 -21.99 20.52
C ALA A 385 13.15 -21.15 19.73
N ALA A 386 14.06 -21.80 18.99
CA ALA A 386 15.05 -21.11 18.16
C ALA A 386 14.39 -20.23 17.07
N ILE A 387 13.35 -20.75 16.40
CA ILE A 387 12.58 -19.98 15.41
C ILE A 387 11.84 -18.82 16.09
N SER A 388 11.31 -19.02 17.29
CA SER A 388 10.64 -17.96 18.05
C SER A 388 11.60 -16.84 18.42
N VAL A 389 12.82 -17.17 18.87
CA VAL A 389 13.87 -16.18 19.15
C VAL A 389 14.25 -15.41 17.88
N ALA A 390 14.46 -16.10 16.76
CA ALA A 390 14.74 -15.45 15.49
C ALA A 390 13.61 -14.50 15.06
N LEU A 391 12.35 -14.92 15.23
CA LEU A 391 11.18 -14.09 14.96
C LEU A 391 11.10 -12.87 15.88
N ILE A 392 11.38 -13.02 17.17
CA ILE A 392 11.44 -11.90 18.13
C ILE A 392 12.49 -10.88 17.66
N PHE A 393 13.66 -11.32 17.20
CA PHE A 393 14.64 -10.41 16.61
C PHE A 393 14.09 -9.68 15.37
N LEU A 394 13.34 -10.34 14.50
CA LEU A 394 12.72 -9.66 13.35
C LEU A 394 11.69 -8.61 13.80
N VAL A 395 10.86 -8.94 14.79
CA VAL A 395 9.87 -8.01 15.38
C VAL A 395 10.57 -6.81 16.01
N ILE A 396 11.63 -7.02 16.81
CA ILE A 396 12.41 -5.93 17.43
C ILE A 396 13.05 -5.05 16.35
N ASN A 397 13.62 -5.64 15.31
CA ASN A 397 14.17 -4.88 14.19
C ASN A 397 13.08 -4.06 13.49
N CYS A 398 11.90 -4.64 13.29
CA CYS A 398 10.77 -3.94 12.70
C CYS A 398 10.31 -2.76 13.56
N MET A 399 10.08 -2.99 14.85
CA MET A 399 9.78 -1.97 15.84
C MET A 399 10.78 -0.81 15.80
N ASN A 400 12.07 -1.11 15.86
CA ASN A 400 13.12 -0.08 15.83
C ASN A 400 13.09 0.74 14.52
N ARG A 401 12.76 0.12 13.39
CA ARG A 401 12.63 0.81 12.10
C ARG A 401 11.38 1.68 12.03
N ILE A 402 10.25 1.22 12.57
CA ILE A 402 9.04 2.04 12.65
C ILE A 402 9.27 3.23 13.58
N HIS A 403 9.81 3.02 14.78
CA HIS A 403 10.13 4.12 15.70
C HIS A 403 11.14 5.10 15.10
N TYR A 404 12.12 4.63 14.32
CA TYR A 404 13.02 5.51 13.58
C TYR A 404 12.26 6.40 12.59
N ARG A 405 11.36 5.81 11.77
CA ARG A 405 10.56 6.52 10.75
C ARG A 405 9.58 7.56 11.31
N TYR A 406 9.27 7.49 12.60
CA TYR A 406 8.43 8.45 13.32
C TYR A 406 9.21 9.19 14.40
N SER A 407 10.51 9.41 14.18
CA SER A 407 11.36 10.17 15.10
C SER A 407 12.11 11.28 14.37
N ASP A 408 12.61 12.27 15.12
CA ASP A 408 13.39 13.40 14.60
C ASP A 408 14.74 12.99 13.97
N ARG A 409 15.09 11.69 14.03
CA ARG A 409 16.25 11.12 13.35
C ARG A 409 15.98 10.81 11.88
N ASP A 410 14.72 10.65 11.49
CA ASP A 410 14.36 10.47 10.09
C ASP A 410 14.05 11.83 9.46
N MET A 411 14.88 12.22 8.50
CA MET A 411 14.73 13.48 7.78
C MET A 411 13.37 13.57 7.09
N HIS A 412 12.80 12.45 6.62
CA HIS A 412 11.47 12.46 6.02
C HIS A 412 10.39 12.80 7.04
N TYR A 413 10.51 12.35 8.30
CA TYR A 413 9.58 12.71 9.36
C TYR A 413 9.69 14.18 9.69
N VAL A 414 10.91 14.68 9.93
CA VAL A 414 11.15 16.10 10.23
C VAL A 414 10.65 16.99 9.09
N SER A 415 10.95 16.63 7.85
CA SER A 415 10.53 17.35 6.65
C SER A 415 9.07 17.13 6.26
N SER A 416 8.26 16.46 7.09
CA SER A 416 6.81 16.30 6.87
C SER A 416 5.95 16.59 8.11
N SER A 417 6.57 16.94 9.24
CA SER A 417 5.88 17.08 10.54
C SER A 417 5.33 18.49 10.79
N LYS A 418 4.80 18.73 12.01
CA LYS A 418 4.32 20.04 12.51
C LYS A 418 5.34 21.18 12.42
N THR A 419 6.61 20.86 12.18
CA THR A 419 7.67 21.83 11.94
C THR A 419 7.56 22.54 10.59
N ILE A 420 6.61 22.15 9.73
CA ILE A 420 6.38 22.77 8.42
C ILE A 420 5.24 23.77 8.50
N GLU A 421 5.42 24.82 7.73
CA GLU A 421 4.40 25.78 7.37
C GLU A 421 3.10 25.09 6.89
N MET A 422 1.95 25.69 7.19
CA MET A 422 0.62 25.19 6.82
C MET A 422 0.17 23.87 7.47
N PHE A 423 0.96 23.21 8.33
CA PHE A 423 0.60 21.88 8.86
C PHE A 423 -0.72 21.85 9.65
N ASP A 424 -1.03 22.91 10.41
CA ASP A 424 -2.25 23.02 11.23
C ASP A 424 -3.10 24.26 10.80
N ILE A 425 -3.02 24.67 9.53
CA ILE A 425 -3.64 25.92 9.01
C ILE A 425 -5.17 25.89 8.93
N GLU A 426 -5.77 24.71 8.77
CA GLU A 426 -7.22 24.52 8.55
C GLU A 426 -8.06 25.29 9.58
N GLY A 427 -7.76 25.16 10.87
CA GLY A 427 -8.49 25.86 11.92
C GLY A 427 -8.38 27.39 11.85
N THR A 428 -7.28 27.92 11.32
CA THR A 428 -7.12 29.38 11.10
C THR A 428 -7.97 29.86 9.92
N LEU A 429 -8.05 29.07 8.84
CA LEU A 429 -8.92 29.38 7.71
C LEU A 429 -10.39 29.42 8.13
N ASP A 430 -10.80 28.48 8.99
CA ASP A 430 -12.17 28.42 9.51
C ASP A 430 -12.49 29.64 10.41
N VAL A 431 -11.56 30.07 11.28
CA VAL A 431 -11.71 31.28 12.12
C VAL A 431 -11.82 32.56 11.27
N LEU A 432 -11.10 32.63 10.15
CA LEU A 432 -11.18 33.74 9.20
C LEU A 432 -12.43 33.70 8.32
N GLY A 433 -13.25 32.65 8.43
CA GLY A 433 -14.46 32.50 7.62
C GLY A 433 -14.19 32.15 6.16
N ILE A 434 -13.03 31.59 5.84
CA ILE A 434 -12.69 31.15 4.47
C ILE A 434 -13.38 29.81 4.23
N ASP A 435 -14.46 29.81 3.45
CA ASP A 435 -15.27 28.61 3.18
C ASP A 435 -14.46 27.47 2.53
N ARG A 436 -14.89 26.22 2.71
CA ARG A 436 -14.29 25.05 2.08
C ARG A 436 -14.25 25.12 0.55
N SER A 437 -15.26 25.72 -0.06
CA SER A 437 -15.34 25.90 -1.51
C SER A 437 -14.39 26.95 -2.05
N ALA A 438 -13.81 27.80 -1.19
CA ALA A 438 -12.86 28.81 -1.62
C ALA A 438 -11.65 28.15 -2.28
N LYS A 439 -11.23 28.69 -3.43
CA LYS A 439 -10.05 28.22 -4.13
C LYS A 439 -8.81 28.95 -3.64
N VAL A 440 -7.75 28.20 -3.33
CA VAL A 440 -6.53 28.75 -2.73
C VAL A 440 -5.31 28.47 -3.60
N HIS A 441 -4.28 29.30 -3.50
CA HIS A 441 -2.93 28.98 -3.94
C HIS A 441 -2.03 28.84 -2.72
N CYS A 442 -1.43 27.66 -2.55
CA CYS A 442 -0.49 27.40 -1.47
C CYS A 442 0.95 27.44 -1.99
N THR A 443 1.80 28.25 -1.36
CA THR A 443 3.20 28.41 -1.77
C THR A 443 4.11 28.75 -0.58
N PRO A 444 5.37 28.28 -0.50
CA PRO A 444 5.99 27.30 -1.41
C PRO A 444 5.46 25.87 -1.18
N ASP A 445 4.97 25.23 -2.24
CA ASP A 445 4.65 23.79 -2.24
C ASP A 445 4.92 23.19 -3.62
N ARG A 446 5.99 22.39 -3.73
CA ARG A 446 6.35 21.69 -4.99
C ARG A 446 5.60 20.38 -5.19
N SER A 447 4.72 20.01 -4.27
CA SER A 447 3.90 18.80 -4.35
C SER A 447 2.56 19.08 -5.03
N ILE A 448 1.87 18.04 -5.47
CA ILE A 448 0.51 18.19 -6.04
C ILE A 448 -0.50 18.59 -4.97
N ASN A 449 -0.38 18.08 -3.73
CA ASN A 449 -1.52 18.06 -2.81
C ASN A 449 -1.19 18.19 -1.31
N ILE A 450 0.07 18.37 -0.90
CA ILE A 450 0.41 18.35 0.54
C ILE A 450 -0.29 19.51 1.25
N SER A 451 0.02 20.74 0.88
CA SER A 451 -0.58 21.93 1.48
C SER A 451 -2.10 21.97 1.28
N LEU A 452 -2.59 21.67 0.08
CA LEU A 452 -4.02 21.68 -0.23
C LEU A 452 -4.83 20.68 0.61
N TYR A 453 -4.27 19.50 0.88
CA TYR A 453 -4.86 18.55 1.81
C TYR A 453 -4.84 19.09 3.24
N LEU A 454 -3.70 19.64 3.69
CA LEU A 454 -3.54 20.17 5.05
C LEU A 454 -4.44 21.37 5.34
N CYS A 455 -4.70 22.20 4.32
CA CYS A 455 -5.65 23.32 4.34
C CYS A 455 -7.12 22.86 4.23
N ASN A 456 -7.34 21.63 3.74
CA ASN A 456 -8.65 21.12 3.36
C ASN A 456 -9.42 22.08 2.43
N ARG A 457 -8.73 22.67 1.45
CA ARG A 457 -9.30 23.52 0.39
C ARG A 457 -8.85 23.03 -0.98
N LYS A 458 -9.61 23.35 -2.03
CA LYS A 458 -9.20 23.04 -3.41
C LYS A 458 -8.35 24.18 -3.96
N GLY A 459 -7.44 23.90 -4.88
CA GLY A 459 -6.55 24.94 -5.35
C GLY A 459 -5.33 24.50 -6.13
N LEU A 460 -4.33 25.38 -6.15
CA LEU A 460 -3.07 25.20 -6.84
C LEU A 460 -1.88 25.25 -5.89
N THR A 461 -0.83 24.55 -6.27
CA THR A 461 0.49 24.62 -5.66
C THR A 461 1.51 25.07 -6.72
N ASP A 462 2.79 25.18 -6.34
CA ASP A 462 3.88 25.44 -7.28
C ASP A 462 4.16 24.27 -8.23
N TYR A 463 3.49 23.12 -8.05
CA TYR A 463 3.51 22.04 -9.04
C TYR A 463 2.78 22.43 -10.34
N SER A 464 1.85 23.39 -10.27
CA SER A 464 1.07 23.83 -11.43
C SER A 464 1.96 24.41 -12.54
N GLY A 465 1.48 24.38 -13.78
CA GLY A 465 2.19 24.94 -14.94
C GLY A 465 2.50 26.44 -14.84
N TYR A 466 1.76 27.16 -13.98
CA TYR A 466 1.94 28.59 -13.72
C TYR A 466 3.26 28.92 -12.99
N SER A 467 3.95 27.92 -12.42
CA SER A 467 5.26 28.11 -11.80
C SER A 467 6.35 28.62 -12.76
N LYS A 468 6.12 28.53 -14.07
CA LYS A 468 7.02 29.05 -15.12
C LYS A 468 6.85 30.55 -15.40
N LEU A 469 5.75 31.15 -14.94
CA LEU A 469 5.47 32.58 -15.10
C LEU A 469 6.19 33.39 -14.00
N SER A 470 6.37 34.69 -14.28
CA SER A 470 6.71 35.66 -13.24
C SER A 470 5.67 35.63 -12.12
N LEU A 471 6.00 36.09 -10.91
CA LEU A 471 5.06 36.03 -9.79
C LEU A 471 3.79 36.88 -10.07
N GLU A 472 3.97 38.05 -10.68
CA GLU A 472 2.86 38.93 -11.07
C GLU A 472 1.94 38.26 -12.10
N ASP A 473 2.51 37.75 -13.20
CA ASP A 473 1.75 37.06 -14.24
C ASP A 473 1.06 35.79 -13.72
N ARG A 474 1.73 35.07 -12.80
CA ARG A 474 1.18 33.89 -12.13
C ARG A 474 -0.07 34.24 -11.32
N ILE A 475 0.02 35.25 -10.46
CA ILE A 475 -1.09 35.65 -9.60
C ILE A 475 -2.23 36.23 -10.44
N ALA A 476 -1.92 37.02 -11.48
CA ALA A 476 -2.92 37.51 -12.42
C ALA A 476 -3.69 36.36 -13.09
N ALA A 477 -2.99 35.38 -13.65
CA ALA A 477 -3.62 34.22 -14.29
C ALA A 477 -4.40 33.33 -13.30
N MET A 478 -3.96 33.24 -12.04
CA MET A 478 -4.68 32.52 -10.98
C MET A 478 -5.99 33.20 -10.60
N LYS A 479 -6.06 34.54 -10.60
CA LYS A 479 -7.31 35.29 -10.39
C LYS A 479 -8.32 34.98 -11.51
N GLU A 480 -7.87 34.91 -12.76
CA GLU A 480 -8.74 34.61 -13.91
C GLU A 480 -9.44 33.24 -13.82
N ILE A 481 -8.80 32.24 -13.20
CA ILE A 481 -9.39 30.90 -12.97
C ILE A 481 -10.12 30.78 -11.62
N GLY A 482 -10.25 31.90 -10.90
CA GLY A 482 -11.02 32.04 -9.67
C GLY A 482 -10.30 31.61 -8.39
N ILE A 483 -8.96 31.65 -8.35
CA ILE A 483 -8.25 31.57 -7.05
C ILE A 483 -8.55 32.85 -6.25
N GLU A 484 -8.94 32.69 -4.99
CA GLU A 484 -9.38 33.79 -4.12
C GLU A 484 -8.36 34.15 -3.04
N TYR A 485 -7.54 33.18 -2.62
CA TYR A 485 -6.60 33.36 -1.50
C TYR A 485 -5.22 32.81 -1.81
N VAL A 486 -4.19 33.47 -1.28
CA VAL A 486 -2.82 32.93 -1.23
C VAL A 486 -2.52 32.54 0.21
N ILE A 487 -2.13 31.29 0.41
CA ILE A 487 -1.62 30.77 1.67
C ILE A 487 -0.11 30.70 1.50
N LEU A 488 0.58 31.66 2.10
CA LEU A 488 2.03 31.83 2.01
C LEU A 488 2.69 31.17 3.21
N GLY A 489 3.39 30.07 2.98
CA GLY A 489 4.10 29.34 4.03
C GLY A 489 5.31 30.13 4.51
N SER A 490 6.13 30.57 3.56
CA SER A 490 7.42 31.22 3.78
C SER A 490 7.61 32.39 2.84
N ARG A 491 8.22 33.47 3.34
CA ARG A 491 8.72 34.56 2.48
C ARG A 491 10.09 34.27 1.89
N GLU A 492 10.83 33.26 2.37
CA GLU A 492 12.21 32.97 1.92
C GLU A 492 12.35 32.81 0.40
N PRO A 493 11.47 32.08 -0.33
CA PRO A 493 11.56 31.96 -1.79
C PRO A 493 11.29 33.25 -2.55
N TYR A 494 10.80 34.28 -1.87
CA TYR A 494 10.40 35.58 -2.41
C TYR A 494 11.21 36.73 -1.82
N SER A 495 12.39 36.46 -1.26
CA SER A 495 13.25 37.47 -0.63
C SER A 495 13.61 38.63 -1.56
N ASP A 496 13.65 38.35 -2.87
CA ASP A 496 14.06 39.30 -3.91
C ASP A 496 12.87 40.06 -4.51
N VAL A 497 11.65 39.86 -4.00
CA VAL A 497 10.42 40.50 -4.48
C VAL A 497 10.04 41.64 -3.53
N GLU A 498 10.34 42.89 -3.91
CA GLU A 498 10.11 44.07 -3.06
C GLU A 498 8.61 44.37 -2.83
N ASN A 499 7.75 44.08 -3.82
CA ASN A 499 6.32 44.38 -3.84
C ASN A 499 5.43 43.16 -3.51
N LEU A 500 5.91 42.19 -2.73
CA LEU A 500 5.22 40.92 -2.48
C LEU A 500 3.78 41.08 -1.94
N ASP A 501 3.58 41.96 -0.96
CA ASP A 501 2.26 42.21 -0.36
C ASP A 501 1.31 42.90 -1.37
N GLU A 502 1.84 43.71 -2.29
CA GLU A 502 1.04 44.32 -3.35
C GLU A 502 0.56 43.24 -4.34
N ILE A 503 1.43 42.31 -4.71
CA ILE A 503 1.12 41.21 -5.63
C ILE A 503 0.08 40.26 -5.01
N PHE A 504 0.26 39.87 -3.75
CA PHE A 504 -0.67 38.96 -3.05
C PHE A 504 -1.93 39.64 -2.52
N GLY A 505 -1.99 40.98 -2.52
CA GLY A 505 -3.14 41.74 -2.07
C GLY A 505 -3.24 41.86 -0.55
N LYS A 506 -4.47 41.85 -0.01
CA LYS A 506 -4.67 42.18 1.40
C LYS A 506 -4.34 40.98 2.30
N LYS A 507 -3.33 41.13 3.18
CA LYS A 507 -3.13 40.18 4.29
C LYS A 507 -4.33 40.21 5.25
N ILE A 508 -4.95 39.05 5.45
CA ILE A 508 -6.16 38.89 6.29
C ILE A 508 -5.93 38.03 7.53
N GLY A 509 -4.81 37.30 7.60
CA GLY A 509 -4.49 36.51 8.78
C GLY A 509 -3.09 35.92 8.74
N GLN A 510 -2.70 35.30 9.86
CA GLN A 510 -1.42 34.61 10.02
C GLN A 510 -1.53 33.57 11.12
N THR A 511 -0.83 32.45 10.99
CA THR A 511 -0.60 31.47 12.06
C THR A 511 0.81 30.91 11.98
N GLY A 512 1.58 31.06 13.05
CA GLY A 512 3.02 30.80 13.03
C GLY A 512 3.71 31.63 11.93
N GLY A 513 4.50 30.95 11.08
CA GLY A 513 5.13 31.55 9.90
C GLY A 513 4.21 31.72 8.69
N THR A 514 3.04 31.07 8.69
CA THR A 514 2.14 31.04 7.53
C THR A 514 1.22 32.26 7.49
N GLU A 515 1.28 33.02 6.41
CA GLU A 515 0.47 34.21 6.14
C GLU A 515 -0.66 33.90 5.16
N ILE A 516 -1.79 34.59 5.31
CA ILE A 516 -2.98 34.40 4.48
C ILE A 516 -3.35 35.73 3.85
N PHE A 517 -3.41 35.74 2.52
CA PHE A 517 -3.75 36.91 1.72
C PHE A 517 -5.05 36.65 0.97
N LYS A 518 -5.88 37.69 0.88
CA LYS A 518 -7.03 37.73 -0.01
C LYS A 518 -6.62 38.45 -1.29
N LEU A 519 -6.75 37.74 -2.40
CA LEU A 519 -6.57 38.32 -3.72
C LEU A 519 -7.72 39.32 -3.95
N THR A 520 -7.39 40.60 -4.09
CA THR A 520 -8.35 41.64 -4.45
C THR A 520 -8.40 41.78 -5.97
N ASP A 521 -9.60 41.90 -6.52
CA ASP A 521 -9.79 42.52 -7.83
C ASP A 521 -9.35 43.99 -7.67
N GLN A 522 -8.42 44.44 -8.50
CA GLN A 522 -8.05 45.86 -8.52
C GLN A 522 -9.22 46.72 -9.02
#